data_AF-A0A7R9SQV5-F1
#
_entry.id   AF-A0A7R9SQV5-F1
#
_cell.length_a   1.000
_cell.length_b   1.000
_cell.length_c   1.000
_cell.angle_alpha   90.00
_cell.angle_beta   90.00
_cell.angle_gamma   90.00
#
_symmetry.space_group_name_H-M   'P 1'
#
loop_
_entity.id
_entity.type
_entity.pdbx_description
1 polymer ?
#
loop_
_entity_poly.entity_id
_entity_poly.type
_entity_poly.pdbx_seq_one_letter_code
_entity_poly.pdbx_strand_id
1 'polypeptide(L)' 'QMILPWQYGFRPNRSTIHPVMGMLNHLRTERFSRMPSIVACLDFSKAFETVWHTALLRDLTERRIPAW' A
#
# COMPACT_ATOMS: atom_id res chain seq x y z
N GLN A 1 -2.45 14.74 -0.24
CA GLN A 1 -3.20 13.47 -0.26
C GLN A 1 -2.36 12.38 0.44
N MET A 2 -2.86 11.77 1.52
CA MET A 2 -2.10 10.74 2.30
C MET A 2 -2.22 9.34 1.68
N ILE A 3 -3.34 9.07 1.01
CA ILE A 3 -3.67 7.74 0.50
C ILE A 3 -3.46 7.71 -1.01
N LEU A 4 -2.51 6.89 -1.45
CA LEU A 4 -2.18 6.73 -2.85
C LEU A 4 -3.28 5.92 -3.60
N PRO A 5 -3.44 6.10 -4.92
CA PRO A 5 -4.41 5.33 -5.70
C PRO A 5 -4.22 3.81 -5.61
N TRP A 6 -2.99 3.35 -5.35
CA TRP A 6 -2.63 1.93 -5.20
C TRP A 6 -2.65 1.41 -3.75
N GLN A 7 -3.12 2.21 -2.78
CA GLN A 7 -3.39 1.71 -1.43
C GLN A 7 -4.83 1.17 -1.39
N TYR A 8 -5.01 -0.10 -1.05
CA TYR A 8 -6.31 -0.78 -1.12
C TYR A 8 -6.86 -1.21 0.23
N GLY A 9 -6.00 -1.52 1.21
CA GLY A 9 -6.42 -1.90 2.55
C GLY A 9 -7.15 -0.77 3.28
N PHE A 10 -8.15 -1.13 4.10
CA PHE A 10 -8.91 -0.21 4.96
C PHE A 10 -9.54 0.98 4.23
N ARG A 11 -9.97 0.79 2.97
CA ARG A 11 -10.62 1.85 2.17
C ARG A 11 -12.00 1.46 1.69
N PRO A 12 -12.96 2.39 1.67
CA PRO A 12 -14.26 2.15 1.07
C PRO A 12 -14.10 1.87 -0.42
N ASN A 13 -14.95 0.97 -0.95
CA ASN A 13 -15.00 0.59 -2.36
C ASN A 13 -13.69 0.02 -2.92
N ARG A 14 -12.86 -0.57 -2.05
CA ARG A 14 -11.63 -1.27 -2.44
C ARG A 14 -11.54 -2.60 -1.72
N SER A 15 -11.16 -3.64 -2.45
CA SER A 15 -10.98 -5.00 -1.92
C SER A 15 -9.66 -5.58 -2.38
N THR A 16 -9.27 -6.69 -1.76
CA THR A 16 -8.01 -7.41 -2.01
C THR A 16 -7.87 -7.89 -3.46
N ILE A 17 -8.98 -8.09 -4.20
CA ILE A 17 -8.92 -8.54 -5.59
C ILE A 17 -8.32 -7.48 -6.52
N HIS A 18 -8.49 -6.19 -6.21
CA HIS A 18 -8.01 -5.10 -7.06
C HIS A 18 -6.48 -5.09 -7.22
N PRO A 19 -5.67 -5.08 -6.13
CA PRO A 19 -4.21 -5.14 -6.27
C PRO A 19 -3.74 -6.49 -6.84
N VAL A 20 -4.39 -7.60 -6.49
CA VAL A 20 -4.03 -8.93 -7.01
C VAL A 20 -4.20 -8.97 -8.54
N MET A 21 -5.36 -8.55 -9.05
CA MET A 21 -5.61 -8.50 -10.49
C MET A 21 -4.69 -7.51 -11.21
N GLY A 22 -4.42 -6.34 -10.61
CA GLY A 22 -3.47 -5.38 -11.14
C GLY A 22 -2.05 -5.97 -11.29
N MET A 23 -1.57 -6.65 -10.24
CA MET A 23 -0.27 -7.34 -10.26
C MET A 23 -0.24 -8.45 -11.31
N LEU A 24 -1.25 -9.32 -11.35
CA LEU A 24 -1.31 -10.42 -12.33
C LEU A 24 -1.34 -9.89 -13.78
N ASN A 25 -2.09 -8.82 -14.03
CA ASN A 25 -2.12 -8.18 -15.34
C ASN A 25 -0.75 -7.60 -15.72
N HIS A 26 -0.06 -6.94 -14.79
CA HIS A 26 1.29 -6.42 -15.03
C HIS A 26 2.28 -7.55 -15.35
N LEU A 27 2.33 -8.60 -14.52
CA LEU A 27 3.20 -9.77 -14.75
C LEU A 27 2.91 -10.44 -16.10
N ARG A 28 1.63 -10.53 -16.49
CA ARG A 28 1.23 -11.09 -17.78
C ARG A 28 1.76 -10.22 -18.94
N THR A 29 1.62 -8.90 -18.86
CA THR A 29 2.12 -7.97 -19.88
C THR A 29 3.64 -8.05 -20.03
N GLU A 30 4.39 -7.99 -18.93
CA GLU A 30 5.85 -8.08 -18.97
C GLU A 30 6.35 -9.41 -19.52
N ARG A 31 5.68 -10.51 -19.16
CA ARG A 31 5.96 -11.84 -19.73
C ARG A 31 5.81 -11.86 -21.25
N PHE A 32 4.75 -11.23 -21.79
CA PHE A 32 4.58 -11.13 -23.25
C PHE A 32 5.67 -10.29 -23.90
N SER A 33 6.14 -9.25 -23.22
CA SER A 33 7.25 -8.40 -23.65
C SER A 33 8.63 -9.04 -23.45
N ARG A 34 8.70 -10.30 -22.96
CA ARG A 34 9.95 -11.00 -22.59
C ARG A 34 10.81 -10.25 -21.57
N MET A 35 10.19 -9.39 -20.78
CA MET A 35 10.84 -8.65 -19.71
C MET A 35 10.79 -9.48 -18.42
N PRO A 36 11.91 -9.64 -17.68
CA PRO A 36 11.88 -10.30 -16.38
C PRO A 36 11.12 -9.43 -15.37
N SER A 37 10.30 -10.07 -14.53
CA SER A 37 9.57 -9.40 -13.46
C SER A 37 9.97 -9.96 -12.11
N ILE A 38 10.04 -9.10 -11.10
CA ILE A 38 10.33 -9.46 -9.71
C ILE A 38 9.17 -8.95 -8.85
N VAL A 39 8.70 -9.80 -7.94
CA VAL A 39 7.71 -9.42 -6.93
C VAL A 39 8.40 -9.42 -5.57
N ALA A 40 8.43 -8.27 -4.92
CA ALA A 40 8.90 -8.13 -3.54
C ALA A 40 7.69 -8.08 -2.60
N CYS A 41 7.52 -9.11 -1.79
CA CYS A 41 6.49 -9.17 -0.76
C CYS A 41 7.08 -8.71 0.57
N LEU A 42 6.58 -7.60 1.10
CA LEU A 42 7.01 -7.03 2.38
C LEU A 42 5.85 -7.12 3.37
N ASP A 43 6.16 -7.51 4.60
CA ASP A 43 5.21 -7.57 5.71
C ASP A 43 5.84 -6.95 6.97
N PHE A 44 5.02 -6.26 7.76
CA PHE A 44 5.46 -5.59 8.98
C PHE A 44 4.98 -6.36 10.20
N SER A 45 5.92 -6.85 11.01
CA SER A 45 5.60 -7.52 12.27
C SER A 45 4.94 -6.54 13.24
N LYS A 46 3.73 -6.88 13.72
CA LYS A 46 2.99 -6.10 14.74
C LYS A 46 2.93 -4.61 14.38
N ALA A 47 2.43 -4.31 13.18
CA ALA A 47 2.53 -2.98 12.57
C ALA A 47 1.93 -1.85 13.42
N PHE A 48 0.92 -2.14 14.25
CA PHE A 48 0.29 -1.13 15.11
C PHE A 48 1.04 -0.96 16.44
N GLU A 49 1.69 -2.01 16.92
CA GLU A 49 2.46 -2.00 18.17
C GLU A 49 3.89 -1.47 17.97
N THR A 50 4.44 -1.60 16.76
CA THR A 50 5.83 -1.22 16.43
C THR A 50 5.94 0.12 15.71
N VAL A 51 4.81 0.79 15.44
CA VAL A 51 4.82 2.07 14.74
C VAL A 51 5.50 3.16 15.59
N TRP A 52 6.29 4.01 14.94
CA TRP A 52 6.90 5.15 15.61
C TRP A 52 5.86 6.27 15.85
N HIS A 53 5.23 6.26 17.02
CA HIS A 53 4.14 7.18 17.36
C HIS A 53 4.50 8.67 17.20
N THR A 54 5.69 9.10 17.60
CA THR A 54 6.10 10.52 17.46
C THR A 54 6.13 10.96 15.99
N ALA A 55 6.70 10.13 15.11
CA ALA A 55 6.72 10.41 13.68
C ALA A 55 5.31 10.39 13.10
N LEU A 56 4.49 9.40 13.48
CA LEU A 56 3.10 9.30 13.03
C LEU A 56 2.28 10.54 13.40
N LEU A 57 2.35 11.00 14.65
CA LEU A 57 1.60 12.17 15.13
C LEU A 57 2.07 13.46 14.45
N ARG A 58 3.39 13.61 14.23
CA ARG A 58 3.93 14.74 13.45
C ARG A 58 3.33 14.73 12.05
N ASP A 59 3.39 13.59 11.35
CA ASP A 59 2.92 13.46 9.97
C ASP A 59 1.40 13.71 9.86
N LEU A 60 0.60 13.28 10.85
CA LEU A 60 -0.84 13.57 10.92
C LEU A 60 -1.12 15.06 11.13
N THR A 61 -0.38 15.70 12.06
CA THR A 61 -0.53 17.12 12.40
C THR A 61 -0.18 18.02 11.21
N GLU A 62 0.96 17.78 10.56
CA GLU A 62 1.38 18.52 9.36
C GLU A 62 0.34 18.44 8.23
N ARG A 63 -0.37 17.30 8.15
CA ARG A 63 -1.39 17.04 7.12
C ARG A 63 -2.81 17.42 7.56
N ARG A 64 -2.97 17.99 8.77
CA ARG A 64 -4.25 18.40 9.36
C ARG A 64 -5.27 17.26 9.45
N ILE A 65 -4.79 16.05 9.74
CA ILE A 65 -5.63 14.89 9.97
C ILE A 65 -5.87 14.80 11.48
N PRO A 66 -7.12 14.78 11.94
CA PRO A 66 -7.42 14.63 13.37
C PRO A 66 -6.87 13.32 13.91
N ALA A 67 -6.07 13.41 14.98
CA ALA A 67 -5.73 12.29 15.83
C ALA A 67 -6.60 12.45 17.10
N TRP A 68 -7.78 11.86 17.08
CA TRP A 68 -8.67 11.78 18.24
C TRP A 68 -8.45 10.47 18.99
#